data_AF-A0A1N7KHK5-F1
#
_entry.id   AF-A0A1N7KHK5-F1
#
_cell.length_a   1.000
_cell.length_b   1.000
_cell.length_c   1.000
_cell.angle_alpha   90.00
_cell.angle_beta   90.00
_cell.angle_gamma   90.00
#
_symmetry.space_group_name_H-M   'P 1'
#
loop_
_entity.id
_entity.type
_entity.pdbx_description
1 polymer ?
#
loop_
_entity_poly.entity_id
_entity_poly.type
_entity_poly.pdbx_seq_one_letter_code
_entity_poly.pdbx_strand_id
1 'polypeptide(L)' 'FIYGETFETLQELELALFDYVHWYNNIRIHGTLGYLTPAAYRRKHLN' A
#
# COMPACT_ATOMS: atom_id res chain seq x y z
N PHE A 1 7.19 -2.70 -1.45
CA PHE A 1 8.63 -2.90 -1.32
C PHE A 1 8.91 -4.37 -1.30
N ILE A 2 9.46 -4.84 -2.42
CA ILE A 2 9.94 -6.21 -2.52
C ILE A 2 11.32 -6.19 -1.85
N TYR A 3 11.48 -7.02 -0.84
CA TYR A 3 12.75 -7.15 -0.13
C TYR A 3 13.81 -7.67 -1.11
N GLY A 4 14.94 -6.98 -1.20
CA GLY A 4 16.05 -7.36 -2.08
C GLY A 4 16.06 -6.68 -3.46
N GLU A 5 15.09 -5.81 -3.77
CA GLU A 5 15.14 -5.00 -4.99
C GLU A 5 16.19 -3.90 -4.90
N THR A 6 16.89 -3.67 -6.02
CA THR A 6 17.81 -2.56 -6.22
C THR A 6 17.26 -1.65 -7.31
N PHE A 7 17.27 -0.35 -7.07
CA PHE A 7 16.83 0.66 -8.04
C PHE A 7 18.05 1.38 -8.60
N GLU A 8 18.11 1.57 -9.91
CA GLU A 8 19.25 2.24 -10.56
C GLU A 8 19.11 3.76 -10.42
N THR A 9 17.87 4.25 -10.32
CA THR A 9 17.56 5.67 -10.18
C THR A 9 16.61 5.97 -9.04
N LEU A 10 16.62 7.21 -8.58
CA LEU A 10 15.66 7.70 -7.58
C LEU A 10 14.23 7.65 -8.15
N GLN A 11 14.05 7.96 -9.43
CA GLN A 11 12.75 7.96 -10.10
C GLN A 11 12.10 6.58 -10.10
N GLU A 12 12.88 5.51 -10.33
CA GLU A 12 12.39 4.14 -10.25
C GLU A 12 11.95 3.77 -8.83
N LEU A 13 12.74 4.15 -7.82
CA LEU A 13 12.38 3.94 -6.42
C LEU A 13 11.08 4.67 -6.06
N GLU A 14 10.93 5.93 -6.49
CA GLU A 14 9.74 6.74 -6.24
C GLU A 14 8.49 6.12 -6.88
N LEU A 15 8.60 5.66 -8.12
CA LEU A 15 7.50 4.99 -8.82
C LEU A 15 7.09 3.70 -8.10
N ALA A 16 8.05 2.83 -7.77
CA ALA A 16 7.77 1.59 -7.07
C ALA A 16 7.20 1.82 -5.66
N LEU A 17 7.65 2.86 -4.97
CA LEU A 17 7.11 3.29 -3.68
C LEU A 17 5.65 3.74 -3.83
N PHE A 18 5.36 4.56 -4.84
CA PHE A 18 4.02 5.05 -5.10
C PHE A 18 3.05 3.89 -5.36
N ASP A 19 3.43 2.95 -6.23
CA ASP A 19 2.64 1.76 -6.54
C ASP A 19 2.41 0.90 -5.30
N TYR A 20 3.44 0.70 -4.48
CA TYR A 20 3.32 -0.06 -3.24
C TYR A 20 2.36 0.61 -2.25
N VAL A 21 2.47 1.92 -2.05
CA VAL A 21 1.61 2.68 -1.14
C VAL A 21 0.16 2.64 -1.63
N HIS A 22 -0.05 2.76 -2.95
CA HIS A 22 -1.37 2.67 -3.55
C HIS A 22 -1.98 1.28 -3.32
N TRP A 23 -1.24 0.22 -3.65
CA TRP A 23 -1.67 -1.15 -3.43
C TRP A 23 -1.98 -1.43 -1.95
N TYR A 24 -1.09 -1.04 -1.05
CA TYR A 24 -1.27 -1.30 0.39
C TYR A 24 -2.53 -0.62 0.93
N ASN A 25 -2.78 0.64 0.55
CA ASN A 25 -3.91 1.40 1.09
C ASN A 25 -5.25 1.03 0.44
N ASN A 26 -5.27 0.78 -0.86
CA ASN A 26 -6.51 0.73 -1.64
C ASN A 26 -6.86 -0.66 -2.17
N ILE A 27 -5.91 -1.58 -2.25
CA ILE A 27 -6.10 -2.90 -2.88
C ILE A 27 -5.91 -4.03 -1.86
N ARG A 28 -4.89 -3.96 -1.01
CA ARG A 28 -4.55 -5.02 -0.05
C ARG A 28 -5.66 -5.18 0.99
N ILE A 29 -6.29 -6.35 1.00
CA ILE A 29 -7.29 -6.74 1.99
C ILE A 29 -6.60 -7.32 3.22
N HIS A 30 -7.07 -6.95 4.42
CA HIS A 30 -6.50 -7.42 5.68
C HIS A 30 -7.53 -8.13 6.57
N GLY A 31 -7.24 -9.37 6.98
CA GLY A 31 -8.15 -10.17 7.81
C GLY A 31 -8.49 -9.50 9.14
N THR A 32 -7.50 -8.94 9.85
CA THR A 32 -7.76 -8.21 11.11
C THR A 32 -8.54 -6.90 10.94
N LEU A 33 -8.64 -6.37 9.71
CA LEU A 33 -9.49 -5.22 9.40
C LEU A 33 -10.90 -5.65 8.95
N GLY A 34 -11.27 -6.91 9.18
CA GLY A 34 -12.55 -7.47 8.75
C GLY A 34 -12.65 -7.62 7.24
N TYR A 35 -11.55 -8.02 6.59
CA TYR A 35 -11.44 -8.12 5.13
C TYR A 35 -11.71 -6.80 4.39
N LEU A 36 -11.37 -5.68 5.01
CA LEU A 36 -11.35 -4.37 4.38
C LEU A 36 -9.93 -3.99 3.97
N THR A 37 -9.84 -3.08 2.99
CA THR A 37 -8.60 -2.37 2.70
C THR A 37 -8.36 -1.32 3.78
N PRO A 38 -7.10 -0.91 4.05
CA PRO A 38 -6.81 0.12 5.04
C PRO A 38 -7.59 1.42 4.82
N ALA A 39 -7.73 1.87 3.56
CA ALA A 39 -8.53 3.06 3.23
C ALA A 39 -10.02 2.87 3.53
N ALA A 40 -10.59 1.71 3.20
CA ALA A 40 -11.99 1.40 3.49
C ALA A 40 -12.26 1.29 5.00
N TYR A 41 -11.35 0.66 5.74
CA TYR A 41 -11.42 0.58 7.20
C TYR A 41 -11.41 1.96 7.85
N ARG A 42 -10.47 2.83 7.46
CA ARG A 42 -10.42 4.22 7.96
C ARG A 42 -11.74 4.96 7.71
N ARG A 43 -12.29 4.87 6.51
CA ARG A 43 -13.57 5.51 6.17
C ARG A 43 -14.75 4.98 6.98
N LYS A 44 -14.72 3.71 7.38
CA LYS A 44 -15.78 3.07 8.17
C LYS A 44 -15.73 3.43 9.65
N HIS A 45 -14.54 3.72 10.19
CA HIS A 45 -14.30 3.82 11.63
C HIS A 45 -13.84 5.19 12.12
N LEU A 46 -13.53 6.14 11.23
CA LEU A 46 -13.07 7.48 11.57
C LEU A 46 -14.05 8.59 11.14
N ASN A 47 -15.33 8.25 10.98
CA ASN A 47 -16.43 9.22 10.85
C ASN A 47 -17.10 9.43 12.21
#